data_AF-J3I5K1-F1
#
_entry.id   AF-J3I5K1-F1
#
_cell.length_a   1.000
_cell.length_b   1.000
_cell.length_c   1.000
_cell.angle_alpha   90.00
_cell.angle_beta   90.00
_cell.angle_gamma   90.00
#
_symmetry.space_group_name_H-M   'P 1'
#
loop_
_entity.id
_entity.type
_entity.pdbx_description
1 polymer ?
#
loop_
_entity_poly.entity_id
_entity_poly.type
_entity_poly.pdbx_seq_one_letter_code
_entity_poly.pdbx_strand_id
1 'polypeptide(L)' 'MSVEGKAKEAAGYIKEELNEHGKSPESQRKAQEGRDLRNEGRVEDGKPPKTTKPGTGH' A
#
# COMPACT_ATOMS: atom_id res chain seq x y z
N MET A 1 -13.80 -11.75 0.62
CA MET A 1 -13.60 -10.46 -0.08
C MET A 1 -14.49 -9.43 0.58
N SER A 2 -13.88 -8.52 1.35
CA SER A 2 -14.51 -7.42 2.08
C SER A 2 -14.46 -6.14 1.23
N VAL A 3 -15.52 -5.33 1.28
CA VAL A 3 -15.51 -3.98 0.67
C VAL A 3 -14.47 -3.10 1.36
N GLU A 4 -14.29 -3.28 2.67
CA GLU A 4 -13.32 -2.55 3.48
C GLU A 4 -11.88 -2.91 3.09
N GLY A 5 -11.58 -4.21 2.93
CA GLY A 5 -10.25 -4.67 2.53
C GLY A 5 -9.83 -4.13 1.16
N LYS A 6 -10.77 -4.09 0.19
CA LYS A 6 -10.54 -3.46 -1.12
C LYS A 6 -10.30 -1.95 -1.02
N ALA A 7 -11.05 -1.25 -0.15
CA ALA A 7 -10.86 0.18 0.06
C ALA A 7 -9.49 0.47 0.69
N LYS A 8 -9.06 -0.32 1.68
CA LYS A 8 -7.72 -0.24 2.28
C LYS A 8 -6.61 -0.55 1.27
N GLU A 9 -6.78 -1.59 0.45
CA GLU A 9 -5.84 -1.95 -0.63
C GLU A 9 -5.63 -0.76 -1.59
N ALA A 10 -6.73 -0.12 -2.04
CA ALA A 10 -6.67 1.01 -2.96
C ALA A 10 -6.11 2.30 -2.31
N ALA A 11 -6.56 2.64 -1.10
CA ALA A 11 -6.09 3.82 -0.38
C ALA A 11 -4.60 3.72 -0.05
N GLY A 12 -4.15 2.54 0.40
CA GLY A 12 -2.76 2.25 0.65
C GLY A 12 -1.90 2.34 -0.61
N TYR A 13 -2.39 1.82 -1.74
CA TYR A 13 -1.72 1.94 -3.05
C TYR A 13 -1.50 3.41 -3.43
N ILE A 14 -2.55 4.23 -3.38
CA ILE A 14 -2.46 5.66 -3.74
C ILE A 14 -1.48 6.39 -2.81
N LYS A 15 -1.56 6.14 -1.50
CA LYS A 15 -0.68 6.78 -0.52
C LYS A 15 0.79 6.39 -0.73
N GLU A 16 1.05 5.13 -1.08
CA GLU A 16 2.39 4.64 -1.42
C GLU A 16 2.93 5.36 -2.67
N GLU A 17 2.19 5.33 -3.77
CA GLU A 17 2.59 5.94 -5.06
C GLU A 17 2.85 7.45 -4.96
N LEU A 18 2.02 8.18 -4.21
CA LEU A 18 2.19 9.63 -4.04
C LEU A 18 3.48 10.01 -3.32
N ASN A 19 4.06 9.09 -2.53
CA ASN A 19 5.17 9.40 -1.66
C ASN A 19 6.45 8.60 -1.96
N GLU A 20 6.39 7.56 -2.80
CA GLU A 20 7.53 6.66 -3.03
C GLU A 20 8.77 7.30 -3.64
N HIS A 21 8.60 8.40 -4.38
CA HIS A 21 9.70 9.15 -4.98
C HIS A 21 10.23 10.29 -4.10
N GLY A 22 9.54 10.60 -2.99
CA GLY A 22 9.98 11.65 -2.08
C GLY A 22 11.23 11.22 -1.30
N LYS A 23 12.25 12.08 -1.29
CA LYS A 23 13.53 11.81 -0.61
C LYS A 23 13.54 12.21 0.87
N SER A 24 12.50 12.91 1.34
CA SER A 24 12.42 13.31 2.75
C SER A 24 12.05 12.10 3.62
N PRO A 25 12.48 12.08 4.89
CA PRO A 25 12.06 11.05 5.84
C PRO A 25 10.54 10.96 5.97
N GLU A 26 9.84 12.10 5.86
CA GLU A 26 8.37 12.14 5.92
C GLU A 26 7.73 11.45 4.72
N SER A 27 8.21 11.71 3.50
CA SER A 27 7.72 11.02 2.31
C SER A 27 7.98 9.51 2.39
N GLN A 28 9.16 9.11 2.81
CA GLN A 28 9.47 7.68 2.99
C GLN A 28 8.55 7.01 4.01
N ARG A 29 8.25 7.70 5.12
CA ARG A 29 7.29 7.23 6.13
C ARG A 29 5.88 7.09 5.55
N LYS A 30 5.38 8.10 4.82
CA LYS A 30 4.06 8.03 4.19
C LYS A 30 3.95 6.90 3.17
N ALA A 31 5.03 6.64 2.42
CA ALA A 31 5.09 5.52 1.50
C ALA A 31 5.02 4.16 2.24
N GLN A 32 5.67 4.04 3.39
CA GLN A 32 5.57 2.85 4.24
C GLN A 32 4.16 2.68 4.82
N GLU A 33 3.55 3.75 5.31
CA GLU A 33 2.16 3.72 5.79
C GLU A 33 1.18 3.29 4.67
N GLY A 34 1.46 3.68 3.42
CA GLY A 34 0.72 3.21 2.25
C GLY A 34 0.86 1.69 2.03
N ARG A 35 2.09 1.16 2.12
CA ARG A 35 2.34 -0.30 2.05
C ARG A 35 1.59 -1.08 3.11
N ASP A 36 1.67 -0.59 4.35
CA ASP A 36 1.08 -1.27 5.49
C ASP A 36 -0.45 -1.33 5.35
N LEU A 37 -1.09 -0.21 5.02
CA LEU A 37 -2.53 -0.14 4.79
C LEU A 37 -2.97 -0.99 3.59
N ARG A 38 -2.17 -1.00 2.52
CA ARG A 38 -2.44 -1.82 1.34
C ARG A 38 -2.39 -3.30 1.67
N ASN A 39 -1.40 -3.71 2.45
CA ASN A 39 -1.20 -5.11 2.86
C ASN A 39 -2.22 -5.56 3.91
N GLU A 40 -2.64 -4.68 4.81
CA GLU A 40 -3.76 -4.92 5.72
C GLU A 40 -5.02 -5.25 4.91
N GLY A 41 -5.39 -4.40 3.94
CA GLY A 41 -6.56 -4.64 3.08
C GLY A 41 -6.49 -5.95 2.30
N ARG A 42 -5.30 -6.36 1.88
CA ARG A 42 -5.08 -7.67 1.22
C ARG A 42 -5.29 -8.84 2.18
N VAL A 43 -4.74 -8.76 3.39
CA VAL A 43 -4.88 -9.81 4.40
C VAL A 43 -6.35 -9.97 4.80
N GLU A 44 -7.10 -8.88 4.97
CA GLU A 44 -8.55 -8.91 5.21
C GLU A 44 -9.33 -9.56 4.06
N ASP A 45 -8.85 -9.41 2.84
CA ASP A 45 -9.39 -10.06 1.66
C ASP A 45 -8.96 -11.54 1.50
N GLY A 46 -8.12 -12.06 2.41
CA GLY A 46 -7.54 -13.41 2.32
C GLY A 46 -6.44 -13.55 1.28
N LYS A 47 -5.89 -12.43 0.80
CA LYS A 47 -4.78 -12.39 -0.17
C LYS A 47 -3.45 -12.23 0.60
N PRO A 48 -2.36 -12.82 0.10
CA PRO A 48 -1.04 -12.59 0.68
C PRO A 48 -0.64 -11.11 0.52
N PRO A 49 0.11 -10.53 1.48
CA PRO A 49 0.66 -9.19 1.35
C PRO A 49 1.61 -9.12 0.16
N LYS A 50 1.76 -7.93 -0.45
CA LYS A 50 2.77 -7.69 -1.47
C LYS A 50 3.98 -7.02 -0.83
N THR A 51 5.16 -7.55 -1.14
CA THR A 51 6.46 -7.02 -0.72
C THR A 51 7.10 -6.13 -1.79
N THR A 52 6.52 -6.15 -3.00
CA THR A 52 6.99 -5.36 -4.14
C THR A 52 6.42 -3.95 -4.09
N LYS A 53 7.19 -3.01 -4.63
CA LYS A 53 6.75 -1.64 -4.82
C LYS A 53 5.65 -1.57 -5.90
N PRO A 54 4.70 -0.65 -5.80
CA PRO A 54 3.75 -0.40 -6.87
C PRO A 54 4.47 0.01 -8.17
N GLY A 55 3.80 -0.21 -9.30
CA GLY A 55 4.42 -0.04 -10.63
C GLY A 55 5.49 -1.07 -11.05
N THR A 56 6.05 -1.88 -10.14
CA THR A 56 7.18 -2.78 -10.46
C THR A 56 6.82 -4.11 -11.12
N GLY A 57 5.53 -4.36 -11.42
CA GLY A 57 5.07 -5.45 -12.29
C GLY A 57 5.55 -6.85 -11.89
N HIS A 58 4.76 -7.54 -11.07
CA HIS A 58 4.83 -8.99 -10.88
C HIS A 58 3.43 -9.59 -10.94
#